data_AF-A0A8J7FPM9-F1
#
_entry.id   AF-A0A8J7FPM9-F1
#
_cell.length_a   1.000
_cell.length_b   1.000
_cell.length_c   1.000
_cell.angle_alpha   90.00
_cell.angle_beta   90.00
_cell.angle_gamma   90.00
#
_symmetry.space_group_name_H-M   'P 1'
#
loop_
_entity.id
_entity.type
_entity.pdbx_description
1 polymer ?
#
loop_
_entity_poly.entity_id
_entity_poly.type
_entity_poly.pdbx_seq_one_letter_code
_entity_poly.pdbx_strand_id
1 'polypeptide(L)' 'MIIRDLQPGDCFAQELNGQTVRFEVLAIDATGRQVQVTFRSPQGVSSAAYHRNAYISAHPH' A
#
# COMPACT_ATOMS: atom_id res chain seq x y z
N MET A 1 10.00 2.34 0.30
CA MET A 1 9.20 1.12 0.56
C MET A 1 8.55 0.71 -0.76
N ILE A 2 8.99 -0.39 -1.35
CA ILE A 2 8.51 -0.84 -2.66
C ILE A 2 7.25 -1.67 -2.39
N ILE A 3 6.10 -1.29 -2.94
CA ILE A 3 4.80 -2.00 -2.77
C ILE A 3 4.87 -3.50 -3.15
N ARG A 4 5.91 -3.91 -3.88
CA ARG A 4 6.17 -5.30 -4.27
C ARG A 4 6.39 -6.27 -3.09
N ASP A 5 6.73 -5.76 -1.90
CA ASP A 5 6.99 -6.60 -0.73
C ASP A 5 5.83 -6.62 0.29
N LEU A 6 4.77 -5.86 0.05
CA LEU A 6 3.60 -5.90 0.94
C LEU A 6 2.91 -7.26 0.79
N GLN A 7 2.71 -7.95 1.91
CA GLN A 7 1.87 -9.14 1.99
C GLN A 7 0.62 -8.84 2.83
N PRO A 8 -0.49 -9.55 2.60
CA PRO A 8 -1.62 -9.50 3.52
C PRO A 8 -1.15 -9.89 4.93
N GLY A 9 -1.47 -9.04 5.91
CA GLY A 9 -0.97 -9.13 7.29
C GLY A 9 0.19 -8.21 7.61
N ASP A 10 0.84 -7.59 6.61
CA ASP A 10 1.90 -6.62 6.87
C ASP A 10 1.36 -5.35 7.50
N CYS A 11 2.12 -4.82 8.44
CA CYS A 11 1.85 -3.53 9.07
C CYS A 11 2.99 -2.57 8.73
N PHE A 12 2.65 -1.40 8.19
CA PHE A 12 3.62 -0.35 7.93
C PHE A 12 3.14 1.00 8.46
N ALA A 13 4.07 1.87 8.80
CA ALA A 13 3.76 3.25 9.19
C ALA A 13 4.18 4.18 8.05
N GLN A 14 3.29 5.09 7.66
CA GLN A 14 3.54 6.09 6.65
C GLN A 14 3.20 7.47 7.19
N GLU A 15 4.09 8.43 7.00
CA GLU A 15 3.75 9.83 7.25
C GLU A 15 2.82 10.35 6.17
N LEU A 16 1.65 10.81 6.61
CA LEU A 16 0.66 11.50 5.80
C LEU A 16 0.36 12.83 6.48
N ASN A 17 0.55 13.93 5.75
CA ASN A 17 0.31 15.28 6.26
C ASN A 17 1.04 15.59 7.59
N GLY A 18 2.27 15.07 7.76
CA GLY A 18 3.06 15.24 8.99
C GLY A 18 2.59 14.40 10.18
N GLN A 19 1.69 13.44 9.94
CA GLN A 19 1.26 12.46 10.95
C GLN A 19 1.66 11.05 10.52
N THR A 20 2.32 10.34 11.43
CA THR A 20 2.63 8.92 11.24
C THR A 20 1.36 8.09 11.39
N VAL A 21 0.81 7.63 10.27
CA VAL A 21 -0.36 6.76 10.23
C VAL A 21 0.09 5.31 10.05
N ARG A 22 -0.41 4.43 10.93
CA ARG A 22 -0.17 2.99 10.82
C ARG A 22 -1.22 2.35 9.91
N PHE A 23 -0.75 1.62 8.93
CA PHE A 23 -1.53 0.86 7.97
C PHE A 23 -1.30 -0.63 8.17
N GLU A 24 -2.38 -1.40 8.04
CA GLU A 24 -2.37 -2.86 8.03
C GLU A 24 -2.90 -3.32 6.68
N VAL A 25 -2.13 -4.13 5.95
CA VAL A 25 -2.57 -4.70 4.68
C VAL A 25 -3.55 -5.83 4.96
N LEU A 26 -4.79 -5.67 4.53
CA LEU A 26 -5.83 -6.68 4.70
C LEU A 26 -5.84 -7.69 3.55
N ALA A 27 -5.71 -7.19 2.32
CA ALA A 27 -5.81 -8.01 1.12
C ALA A 27 -5.06 -7.38 -0.06
N ILE A 28 -4.58 -8.23 -0.95
CA ILE A 28 -3.95 -7.82 -2.20
C ILE A 28 -4.58 -8.64 -3.32
N ASP A 29 -5.34 -7.96 -4.18
CA ASP A 29 -6.06 -8.56 -5.29
C ASP A 29 -5.43 -8.13 -6.61
N ALA A 30 -4.80 -9.08 -7.32
CA ALA A 30 -4.27 -8.84 -8.64
C ALA A 30 -5.37 -9.04 -9.70
N THR A 31 -5.96 -7.94 -10.16
CA THR A 31 -6.95 -7.95 -11.26
C THR A 31 -6.25 -7.61 -12.58
N GLY A 32 -5.81 -8.65 -13.30
CA GLY A 32 -5.17 -8.53 -14.62
C GLY A 32 -3.84 -7.77 -14.57
N ARG A 33 -3.84 -6.53 -15.07
CA ARG A 33 -2.66 -5.65 -15.07
C ARG A 33 -2.64 -4.68 -13.88
N GLN A 34 -3.60 -4.75 -12.98
CA GLN A 34 -3.65 -3.91 -11.78
C GLN A 34 -3.60 -4.79 -10.53
N VAL A 35 -3.06 -4.22 -9.46
CA VAL A 35 -2.98 -4.80 -8.13
C VAL A 35 -3.72 -3.85 -7.20
N GLN A 36 -4.83 -4.30 -6.67
CA GLN A 36 -5.58 -3.57 -5.67
C GLN A 36 -5.11 -4.00 -4.29
N VAL A 37 -4.62 -3.06 -3.50
CA VAL A 37 -4.20 -3.29 -2.12
C VAL A 37 -5.24 -2.66 -1.22
N THR A 38 -5.83 -3.47 -0.34
CA THR A 38 -6.75 -3.03 0.69
C THR A 38 -6.00 -2.94 2.00
N PHE A 39 -6.05 -1.76 2.64
CA PHE A 39 -5.38 -1.51 3.90
C PHE A 39 -6.31 -0.85 4.91
N ARG A 40 -6.09 -1.14 6.18
CA ARG A 40 -6.79 -0.57 7.32
C ARG A 40 -5.91 0.46 8.01
N SER A 41 -6.49 1.61 8.30
CA SER A 41 -5.89 2.67 9.11
C SER A 41 -6.82 3.01 10.29
N PRO A 42 -6.37 3.81 11.27
CA PRO A 42 -7.23 4.33 12.32
C PRO A 42 -8.44 5.13 11.79
N GLN A 43 -8.33 5.68 10.57
CA GLN A 43 -9.38 6.45 9.91
C GLN A 43 -10.41 5.57 9.19
N GLY A 44 -10.12 4.27 9.03
CA GLY A 44 -10.98 3.32 8.32
C GLY A 44 -10.21 2.44 7.34
N VAL A 45 -10.96 1.63 6.60
CA VAL A 45 -10.44 0.79 5.52
C VAL A 45 -10.40 1.60 4.23
N SER A 46 -9.29 1.53 3.52
CA SER A 46 -9.10 2.17 2.23
C SER A 46 -8.44 1.20 1.25
N SER A 47 -8.64 1.40 -0.04
CA SER A 47 -8.10 0.55 -1.09
C SER A 47 -7.42 1.40 -2.15
N ALA A 48 -6.20 1.02 -2.53
CA ALA A 48 -5.46 1.66 -3.61
C ALA A 48 -5.21 0.66 -4.75
N ALA A 49 -5.50 1.08 -5.97
CA ALA A 49 -5.20 0.32 -7.17
C ALA A 49 -3.88 0.80 -7.79
N TYR A 50 -2.90 -0.10 -7.86
CA TYR A 50 -1.62 0.13 -8.50
C TYR A 50 -1.58 -0.62 -9.83
N HIS A 51 -0.94 -0.04 -10.85
CA HIS A 51 -0.67 -0.81 -12.05
C HIS A 51 0.45 -1.83 -11.73
N ARG A 52 0.31 -3.09 -12.16
CA ARG A 52 1.32 -4.16 -11.98
C ARG A 52 2.67 -3.78 -12.60
N ASN A 53 2.64 -2.87 -13.58
CA ASN A 53 3.80 -2.28 -14.23
C ASN A 53 4.18 -0.89 -13.71
N ALA A 54 3.47 -0.35 -12.72
CA ALA A 54 3.92 0.82 -11.98
C ALA A 54 5.07 0.34 -11.11
N TYR A 55 6.26 0.37 -11.71
CA TYR A 55 7.51 0.47 -11.01
C TYR A 55 7.41 1.74 -10.16
N ILE A 56 6.92 1.60 -8.93
CA ILE A 56 7.03 2.64 -7.92
C ILE A 56 8.50 2.65 -7.56
N SER A 57 9.29 3.30 -8.43
CA SER A 57 10.60 3.80 -8.09
C SER A 57 10.33 4.80 -6.97
N ALA A 58 10.43 4.33 -5.73
CA ALA A 58 10.81 5.22 -4.65
C ALA A 58 12.19 5.74 -5.06
N HIS A 59 12.23 6.86 -5.80
CA HIS A 59 13.47 7.56 -6.12
C HIS A 59 14.14 7.87 -4.78
N PRO A 60 15.34 7.33 -4.50
CA PRO A 60 16.22 7.90 -3.52
C PRO A 60 16.96 9.03 -4.24
N HIS A 61 16.63 10.28 -3.94
CA HIS A 61 17.52 11.39 -4.25
C HIS A 61 17.49 12.41 -3.13
#